data_AF-A0A7W1K792-F1
#
_entry.id   AF-A0A7W1K792-F1
#
_cell.length_a   1.000
_cell.length_b   1.000
_cell.length_c   1.000
_cell.angle_alpha   90.00
_cell.angle_beta   90.00
_cell.angle_gamma   90.00
#
_symmetry.space_group_name_H-M   'P 1'
#
loop_
_entity.id
_entity.type
_entity.pdbx_description
1 polymer ?
#
loop_
_entity_poly.entity_id
_entity_poly.type
_entity_poly.pdbx_seq_one_letter_code
_entity_poly.pdbx_strand_id
1 'polypeptide(L)'
;MSKPVARPVAGPTLARDLPRPSDQPAHTHAFDAFAGAVCADSSVAGLSTARQAVDRPGVSGEETLTYGGQSLIVDGRNLTAVMTRIRWRAMDRIHELISGGTAASDPAVKGYVQFLFGEVGGAIKDPASATNRLEHWYHVVSESVLAAVQQRVADAAGTSADTPGKADADAGRKKIGNRYDPTGEIDPKTGQHKLVDSGEQANWCGAFASLLYERGGGNAANSPALGGEGSLRSQFDYKPARKMLVDGQKVDVETYHSQRGSRRTVISFPDPITDPGAVDLQPGDIVLLDNARGLNPDHIQTCESYNRTTGVLTTVGGNEGTGKAEVTIVKRGSRTVPGQPAPNTADENTPKHVRVWGRARWSIVDFEPHVYPR
;
A
#
# COMPACT_ATOMS: atom_id res chain seq x y z
N MET A 1 -52.70 -38.54 2.78
CA MET A 1 -51.26 -38.53 3.14
C MET A 1 -50.47 -38.80 1.87
N SER A 2 -49.89 -37.77 1.27
CA SER A 2 -49.11 -37.89 0.03
C SER A 2 -47.68 -38.28 0.37
N LYS A 3 -47.18 -39.38 -0.21
CA LYS A 3 -45.79 -39.81 -0.04
C LYS A 3 -44.84 -38.75 -0.63
N PRO A 4 -43.77 -38.36 0.07
CA PRO A 4 -42.77 -37.48 -0.50
C PRO A 4 -42.08 -38.21 -1.67
N VAL A 5 -42.17 -37.62 -2.86
CA VAL A 5 -41.42 -38.08 -4.04
C VAL A 5 -39.96 -37.69 -3.82
N ALA A 6 -39.08 -38.68 -3.65
CA ALA A 6 -37.65 -38.43 -3.56
C ALA A 6 -37.18 -37.73 -4.84
N ARG A 7 -36.56 -36.55 -4.71
CA ARG A 7 -35.90 -35.90 -5.85
C ARG A 7 -34.74 -36.81 -6.29
N PRO A 8 -34.61 -37.10 -7.60
CA PRO A 8 -33.48 -37.88 -8.10
C PRO A 8 -32.18 -37.15 -7.76
N VAL A 9 -31.25 -37.88 -7.14
CA VAL A 9 -29.88 -37.42 -6.93
C VAL A 9 -29.22 -37.42 -8.31
N ALA A 10 -28.88 -36.24 -8.83
CA ALA A 10 -28.16 -36.13 -10.10
C ALA A 10 -26.81 -36.86 -9.95
N GLY A 11 -26.52 -37.78 -10.89
CA GLY A 11 -25.21 -38.43 -10.96
C GLY A 11 -24.09 -37.40 -11.21
N PRO A 12 -22.83 -37.76 -10.96
CA PRO A 12 -21.71 -36.85 -11.20
C PRO A 12 -21.66 -36.43 -12.67
N THR A 13 -21.71 -35.12 -12.92
CA THR A 13 -21.55 -34.54 -14.26
C THR A 13 -20.16 -34.89 -14.78
N LEU A 14 -20.07 -35.55 -15.94
CA LEU A 14 -18.78 -35.89 -16.53
C LEU A 14 -18.19 -34.64 -17.19
N ALA A 15 -16.86 -34.50 -17.17
CA ALA A 15 -16.18 -33.33 -17.74
C ALA A 15 -16.54 -33.08 -19.22
N ARG A 16 -16.78 -34.14 -20.00
CA ARG A 16 -17.21 -34.04 -21.41
C ARG A 16 -18.57 -33.38 -21.62
N ASP A 17 -19.40 -33.33 -20.58
CA ASP A 17 -20.76 -32.78 -20.61
C ASP A 17 -20.78 -31.30 -20.13
N LEU A 18 -19.64 -30.75 -19.72
CA LEU A 18 -19.51 -29.36 -19.31
C LEU A 18 -19.35 -28.44 -20.53
N PRO A 19 -19.95 -27.23 -20.53
CA PRO A 19 -19.69 -26.24 -21.56
C PRO A 19 -18.21 -25.85 -21.60
N ARG A 20 -17.64 -25.77 -22.81
CA ARG A 20 -16.28 -25.27 -23.01
C ARG A 20 -16.27 -23.74 -23.19
N PRO A 21 -15.14 -23.05 -23.00
CA PRO A 21 -15.03 -21.61 -23.28
C PRO A 21 -15.52 -21.18 -24.67
N SER A 22 -15.40 -22.04 -25.68
CA SER A 22 -15.94 -21.83 -27.04
C SER A 22 -17.46 -21.83 -27.12
N ASP A 23 -18.13 -22.44 -26.16
CA ASP A 23 -19.57 -22.74 -26.17
C ASP A 23 -20.37 -21.64 -25.45
N GLN A 24 -20.15 -20.39 -25.87
CA GLN A 24 -20.95 -19.26 -25.38
C GLN A 24 -22.39 -19.37 -25.92
N PRO A 25 -23.45 -19.18 -25.10
CA PRO A 25 -23.49 -18.56 -23.77
C PRO A 25 -23.49 -19.54 -22.56
N ALA A 26 -23.56 -20.85 -22.79
CA ALA A 26 -23.70 -21.83 -21.70
C ALA A 26 -22.49 -21.81 -20.75
N HIS A 27 -21.30 -21.56 -21.29
CA HIS A 27 -20.08 -21.37 -20.50
C HIS A 27 -20.14 -20.16 -19.57
N THR A 28 -20.72 -19.03 -19.99
CA THR A 28 -20.91 -17.85 -19.12
C THR A 28 -21.72 -18.20 -17.88
N HIS A 29 -22.82 -18.96 -18.02
CA HIS A 29 -23.62 -19.37 -16.86
C HIS A 29 -22.86 -20.31 -15.93
N ALA A 30 -22.09 -21.26 -16.50
CA ALA A 30 -21.24 -22.16 -15.70
C ALA A 30 -20.14 -21.36 -14.97
N PHE A 31 -19.55 -20.37 -15.62
CA PHE A 31 -18.56 -19.48 -15.02
C PHE A 31 -19.15 -18.70 -13.86
N ASP A 32 -20.33 -18.09 -14.02
CA ASP A 32 -20.97 -17.30 -12.96
C ASP A 32 -21.36 -18.17 -11.76
N ALA A 33 -21.86 -19.39 -12.01
CA ALA A 33 -22.16 -20.35 -10.94
C ALA A 33 -20.90 -20.76 -10.17
N PHE A 34 -19.80 -21.05 -10.89
CA PHE A 34 -18.52 -21.39 -10.28
C PHE A 34 -17.91 -20.20 -9.52
N ALA A 35 -17.94 -19.00 -10.11
CA ALA A 35 -17.49 -17.75 -9.49
C ALA A 35 -18.28 -17.45 -8.20
N GLY A 36 -19.59 -17.67 -8.23
CA GLY A 36 -20.46 -17.59 -7.05
C GLY A 36 -20.05 -18.58 -5.96
N ALA A 37 -19.72 -19.82 -6.33
CA ALA A 37 -19.28 -20.83 -5.37
C ALA A 37 -17.94 -20.47 -4.72
N VAL A 38 -16.93 -20.03 -5.47
CA VAL A 38 -15.62 -19.63 -4.91
C VAL A 38 -15.70 -18.39 -4.02
N CYS A 39 -16.71 -17.54 -4.22
CA CYS A 39 -16.94 -16.32 -3.42
C CYS A 39 -17.99 -16.51 -2.31
N ALA A 40 -18.58 -17.70 -2.17
CA ALA A 40 -19.69 -17.95 -1.24
C ALA A 40 -19.25 -17.80 0.22
N ASP A 41 -18.07 -18.32 0.57
CA ASP A 41 -17.40 -17.99 1.83
C ASP A 41 -16.43 -16.85 1.60
N SER A 42 -16.89 -15.63 1.88
CA SER A 42 -16.09 -14.43 1.71
C SER A 42 -15.13 -14.16 2.88
N SER A 43 -14.99 -15.06 3.86
CA SER A 43 -13.98 -14.93 4.90
C SER A 43 -12.56 -15.10 4.33
N VAL A 44 -11.53 -14.60 5.03
CA VAL A 44 -10.13 -14.78 4.60
C VAL A 44 -9.81 -16.27 4.45
N ALA A 45 -10.26 -17.12 5.38
CA ALA A 45 -10.04 -18.57 5.31
C ALA A 45 -10.75 -19.20 4.10
N GLY A 46 -12.02 -18.85 3.88
CA GLY A 46 -12.81 -19.31 2.73
C GLY A 46 -12.17 -18.92 1.40
N LEU A 47 -11.81 -17.65 1.25
CA LEU A 47 -11.12 -17.15 0.05
C LEU A 47 -9.73 -17.78 -0.12
N SER A 48 -8.99 -18.03 0.97
CA SER A 48 -7.72 -18.78 0.90
C SER A 48 -7.93 -20.22 0.43
N THR A 49 -8.95 -20.93 0.93
CA THR A 49 -9.28 -22.29 0.47
C THR A 49 -9.73 -22.30 -0.98
N ALA A 50 -10.61 -21.37 -1.38
CA ALA A 50 -11.05 -21.21 -2.76
C ALA A 50 -9.86 -20.96 -3.68
N ARG A 51 -9.00 -20.01 -3.30
CA ARG A 51 -7.77 -19.70 -4.02
C ARG A 51 -6.88 -20.92 -4.14
N GLN A 52 -6.55 -21.64 -3.06
CA GLN A 52 -5.69 -22.82 -3.12
C GLN A 52 -6.25 -23.92 -4.05
N ALA A 53 -7.57 -24.03 -4.16
CA ALA A 53 -8.20 -24.98 -5.07
C ALA A 53 -8.03 -24.61 -6.55
N VAL A 54 -7.82 -23.33 -6.87
CA VAL A 54 -7.75 -22.84 -8.26
C VAL A 54 -6.35 -22.34 -8.67
N ASP A 55 -5.54 -21.86 -7.73
CA ASP A 55 -4.22 -21.21 -7.91
C ASP A 55 -3.18 -22.21 -8.41
N ARG A 56 -2.77 -22.05 -9.67
CA ARG A 56 -1.79 -22.90 -10.34
C ARG A 56 -1.07 -22.13 -11.45
N PRO A 57 0.15 -22.53 -11.84
CA PRO A 57 0.82 -22.00 -13.03
C PRO A 57 -0.09 -22.12 -14.26
N GLY A 58 0.06 -21.21 -15.23
CA GLY A 58 -0.84 -21.12 -16.39
C GLY A 58 -1.11 -22.45 -17.10
N VAL A 59 -2.33 -22.60 -17.60
CA VAL A 59 -2.76 -23.80 -18.35
C VAL A 59 -2.50 -23.62 -19.85
N SER A 60 -1.90 -24.61 -20.50
CA SER A 60 -1.61 -24.61 -21.95
C SER A 60 -2.80 -25.07 -22.80
N GLY A 61 -3.92 -25.44 -22.18
CA GLY A 61 -5.16 -25.91 -22.81
C GLY A 61 -6.35 -25.77 -21.87
N GLU A 62 -7.37 -26.60 -22.08
CA GLU A 62 -8.56 -26.65 -21.23
C GLU A 62 -8.35 -27.58 -20.02
N GLU A 63 -8.78 -27.14 -18.84
CA GLU A 63 -8.80 -27.93 -17.62
C GLU A 63 -10.16 -27.83 -16.93
N THR A 64 -10.59 -28.88 -16.22
CA THR A 64 -11.79 -28.81 -15.37
C THR A 64 -11.41 -28.43 -13.93
N LEU A 65 -11.89 -27.28 -13.47
CA LEU A 65 -11.88 -26.91 -12.06
C LEU A 65 -13.13 -27.46 -11.36
N THR A 66 -13.01 -27.81 -10.08
CA THR A 66 -14.16 -28.18 -9.24
C THR A 66 -14.04 -27.52 -7.87
N TYR A 67 -15.10 -26.82 -7.44
CA TYR A 67 -15.18 -26.17 -6.14
C TYR A 67 -16.63 -26.00 -5.71
N GLY A 68 -16.94 -26.25 -4.43
CA GLY A 68 -18.31 -26.05 -3.90
C GLY A 68 -19.41 -26.81 -4.64
N GLY A 69 -19.09 -27.98 -5.23
CA GLY A 69 -20.01 -28.77 -6.04
C GLY A 69 -20.26 -28.22 -7.46
N GLN A 70 -19.58 -27.15 -7.84
CA GLN A 70 -19.58 -26.61 -9.20
C GLN A 70 -18.34 -27.09 -9.96
N SER A 71 -18.49 -27.33 -11.26
CA SER A 71 -17.38 -27.64 -12.15
C SER A 71 -17.37 -26.69 -13.35
N LEU A 72 -16.17 -26.28 -13.77
CA LEU A 72 -15.98 -25.31 -14.85
C LEU A 72 -14.81 -25.74 -15.70
N ILE A 73 -14.99 -25.85 -17.02
CA ILE A 73 -13.87 -25.95 -17.96
C ILE A 73 -13.28 -24.54 -18.12
N VAL A 74 -11.99 -24.39 -17.81
CA VAL A 74 -11.24 -23.14 -17.94
C VAL A 74 -10.10 -23.30 -18.93
N ASP A 75 -9.84 -22.25 -19.68
CA ASP A 75 -8.54 -21.98 -20.30
C ASP A 75 -7.75 -20.97 -19.43
N GLY A 76 -6.60 -20.49 -19.91
CA GLY A 76 -5.79 -19.51 -19.17
C GLY A 76 -6.52 -18.19 -18.89
N ARG A 77 -7.40 -17.75 -19.80
CA ARG A 77 -8.18 -16.51 -19.65
C ARG A 77 -9.25 -16.66 -18.57
N ASN A 78 -9.97 -17.79 -18.57
CA ASN A 78 -11.02 -18.05 -17.59
C ASN A 78 -10.44 -18.31 -16.19
N LEU A 79 -9.28 -18.98 -16.10
CA LEU A 79 -8.57 -19.12 -14.83
C LEU A 79 -8.20 -17.76 -14.24
N THR A 80 -7.62 -16.86 -15.05
CA THR A 80 -7.33 -15.46 -14.70
C THR A 80 -8.59 -14.73 -14.19
N ALA A 81 -9.72 -14.94 -14.87
CA ALA A 81 -10.98 -14.32 -14.48
C ALA A 81 -11.50 -14.84 -13.13
N VAL A 82 -11.42 -16.16 -12.85
CA VAL A 82 -11.76 -16.73 -11.54
C VAL A 82 -10.87 -16.13 -10.43
N MET A 83 -9.55 -16.07 -10.65
CA MET A 83 -8.62 -15.47 -9.68
C MET A 83 -8.93 -13.99 -9.43
N THR A 84 -9.31 -13.27 -10.47
CA THR A 84 -9.75 -11.87 -10.37
C THR A 84 -11.02 -11.74 -9.53
N ARG A 85 -12.00 -12.64 -9.66
CA ARG A 85 -13.20 -12.64 -8.81
C ARG A 85 -12.88 -12.86 -7.34
N ILE A 86 -11.96 -13.77 -7.02
CA ILE A 86 -11.51 -14.01 -5.64
C ILE A 86 -10.86 -12.74 -5.05
N ARG A 87 -9.99 -12.08 -5.82
CA ARG A 87 -9.36 -10.81 -5.41
C ARG A 87 -10.39 -9.71 -5.19
N TRP A 88 -11.27 -9.50 -6.17
CA TRP A 88 -12.32 -8.49 -6.08
C TRP A 88 -13.24 -8.74 -4.89
N ARG A 89 -13.58 -9.99 -4.59
CA ARG A 89 -14.36 -10.28 -3.39
C ARG A 89 -13.64 -9.89 -2.10
N ALA A 90 -12.33 -10.13 -1.99
CA ALA A 90 -11.55 -9.66 -0.84
C ALA A 90 -11.52 -8.13 -0.74
N MET A 91 -11.40 -7.43 -1.88
CA MET A 91 -11.44 -5.96 -1.95
C MET A 91 -12.83 -5.41 -1.57
N ASP A 92 -13.90 -6.01 -2.07
CA ASP A 92 -15.28 -5.70 -1.69
C ASP A 92 -15.47 -5.87 -0.19
N ARG A 93 -14.92 -6.94 0.41
CA ARG A 93 -14.98 -7.13 1.87
C ARG A 93 -14.26 -6.04 2.65
N ILE A 94 -13.10 -5.57 2.17
CA ILE A 94 -12.43 -4.40 2.77
C ILE A 94 -13.35 -3.17 2.71
N HIS A 95 -13.94 -2.89 1.54
CA HIS A 95 -14.83 -1.76 1.35
C HIS A 95 -16.11 -1.85 2.19
N GLU A 96 -16.75 -3.02 2.24
CA GLU A 96 -17.96 -3.29 3.04
C GLU A 96 -17.70 -3.07 4.53
N LEU A 97 -16.55 -3.53 5.04
CA LEU A 97 -16.14 -3.30 6.43
C LEU A 97 -15.92 -1.81 6.70
N ILE A 98 -15.11 -1.14 5.88
CA ILE A 98 -14.78 0.28 6.06
C ILE A 98 -16.03 1.17 5.97
N SER A 99 -16.87 0.93 4.96
CA SER A 99 -18.14 1.67 4.77
C SER A 99 -19.16 1.37 5.87
N GLY A 100 -19.07 0.21 6.50
CA GLY A 100 -19.84 -0.17 7.69
C GLY A 100 -19.32 0.47 8.99
N GLY A 101 -18.27 1.29 8.93
CA GLY A 101 -17.68 1.98 10.07
C GLY A 101 -16.54 1.22 10.76
N THR A 102 -16.15 0.06 10.25
CA THR A 102 -14.96 -0.65 10.73
C THR A 102 -13.71 0.15 10.37
N ALA A 103 -12.83 0.39 11.33
CA ALA A 103 -11.58 1.12 11.07
C ALA A 103 -10.67 0.33 10.12
N ALA A 104 -9.89 1.03 9.30
CA ALA A 104 -8.90 0.41 8.41
C ALA A 104 -7.82 -0.40 9.18
N SER A 105 -7.62 -0.09 10.46
CA SER A 105 -6.67 -0.76 11.36
C SER A 105 -7.23 -2.01 12.02
N ASP A 106 -8.50 -2.33 11.80
CA ASP A 106 -9.16 -3.49 12.39
C ASP A 106 -8.52 -4.81 11.92
N PRO A 107 -8.34 -5.80 12.81
CA PRO A 107 -7.76 -7.10 12.44
C PRO A 107 -8.46 -7.80 11.27
N ALA A 108 -9.78 -7.65 11.12
CA ALA A 108 -10.51 -8.22 10.00
C ALA A 108 -10.10 -7.59 8.67
N VAL A 109 -9.98 -6.25 8.61
CA VAL A 109 -9.51 -5.52 7.42
C VAL A 109 -8.06 -5.93 7.10
N LYS A 110 -7.19 -5.99 8.11
CA LYS A 110 -5.80 -6.43 7.96
C LYS A 110 -5.69 -7.83 7.37
N GLY A 111 -6.52 -8.77 7.81
CA GLY A 111 -6.53 -10.13 7.28
C GLY A 111 -6.76 -10.17 5.75
N TYR A 112 -7.68 -9.34 5.23
CA TYR A 112 -7.89 -9.23 3.78
C TYR A 112 -6.73 -8.54 3.06
N VAL A 113 -6.12 -7.50 3.65
CA VAL A 113 -4.91 -6.89 3.09
C VAL A 113 -3.80 -7.93 3.00
N GLN A 114 -3.53 -8.67 4.08
CA GLN A 114 -2.51 -9.73 4.09
C GLN A 114 -2.79 -10.82 3.04
N PHE A 115 -4.06 -11.18 2.85
CA PHE A 115 -4.49 -12.08 1.77
C PHE A 115 -4.14 -11.53 0.37
N LEU A 116 -4.49 -10.27 0.08
CA LEU A 116 -4.24 -9.64 -1.22
C LEU A 116 -2.75 -9.51 -1.55
N PHE A 117 -1.91 -9.27 -0.54
CA PHE A 117 -0.47 -9.13 -0.68
C PHE A 117 0.30 -10.44 -0.53
N GLY A 118 -0.40 -11.53 -0.24
CA GLY A 118 0.14 -12.89 -0.25
C GLY A 118 0.90 -13.31 1.01
N GLU A 119 0.71 -12.61 2.11
CA GLU A 119 1.22 -13.02 3.43
C GLU A 119 0.42 -14.20 3.99
N VAL A 120 -0.86 -14.29 3.64
CA VAL A 120 -1.72 -15.43 3.96
C VAL A 120 -1.91 -16.27 2.69
N GLY A 121 -1.27 -17.44 2.66
CA GLY A 121 -1.38 -18.39 1.55
C GLY A 121 -0.46 -18.14 0.36
N GLY A 122 0.51 -17.21 0.44
CA GLY A 122 1.47 -16.90 -0.64
C GLY A 122 0.94 -15.87 -1.64
N ALA A 123 1.73 -15.43 -2.63
CA ALA A 123 1.23 -14.54 -3.68
C ALA A 123 0.26 -15.27 -4.63
N ILE A 124 -0.83 -14.59 -5.02
CA ILE A 124 -1.74 -15.06 -6.08
C ILE A 124 -0.94 -15.17 -7.38
N LYS A 125 -0.80 -16.38 -7.91
CA LYS A 125 -0.10 -16.63 -9.17
C LYS A 125 -1.11 -16.47 -10.30
N ASP A 126 -1.38 -15.22 -10.66
CA ASP A 126 -2.23 -14.93 -11.81
C ASP A 126 -1.42 -15.15 -13.10
N PRO A 127 -1.75 -16.17 -13.92
CA PRO A 127 -0.86 -16.59 -14.99
C PRO A 127 -0.87 -15.68 -16.23
N ALA A 128 -1.86 -14.81 -16.38
CA ALA A 128 -2.02 -13.99 -17.59
C ALA A 128 -2.61 -12.59 -17.35
N SER A 129 -2.89 -12.20 -16.11
CA SER A 129 -3.51 -10.92 -15.86
C SER A 129 -2.57 -9.75 -16.16
N ALA A 130 -2.90 -9.05 -17.23
CA ALA A 130 -2.44 -7.70 -17.46
C ALA A 130 -3.20 -6.68 -16.59
N THR A 131 -4.11 -7.05 -15.67
CA THR A 131 -4.85 -6.14 -14.74
C THR A 131 -4.09 -5.97 -13.42
N ASN A 132 -4.22 -4.83 -12.74
CA ASN A 132 -3.51 -4.61 -11.48
C ASN A 132 -4.18 -5.53 -10.46
N ARG A 133 -3.37 -6.21 -9.65
CA ARG A 133 -3.88 -7.16 -8.63
C ARG A 133 -4.82 -6.51 -7.60
N LEU A 134 -4.86 -5.18 -7.54
CA LEU A 134 -5.69 -4.30 -6.72
C LEU A 134 -6.52 -3.33 -7.57
N GLU A 135 -6.66 -3.60 -8.87
CA GLU A 135 -7.59 -2.89 -9.75
C GLU A 135 -9.01 -3.38 -9.48
N HIS A 136 -9.95 -2.46 -9.32
CA HIS A 136 -11.36 -2.75 -9.15
C HIS A 136 -12.19 -1.94 -10.14
N TRP A 137 -13.33 -2.49 -10.58
CA TRP A 137 -14.25 -1.76 -11.44
C TRP A 137 -14.85 -0.51 -10.77
N TYR A 138 -14.99 -0.56 -9.45
CA TYR A 138 -15.47 0.57 -8.65
C TYR A 138 -14.31 1.31 -7.97
N HIS A 139 -14.10 2.56 -8.36
CA HIS A 139 -13.05 3.43 -7.80
C HIS A 139 -13.08 3.51 -6.26
N VAL A 140 -14.28 3.61 -5.68
CA VAL A 140 -14.48 3.70 -4.22
C VAL A 140 -13.97 2.47 -3.45
N VAL A 141 -13.98 1.29 -4.09
CA VAL A 141 -13.41 0.07 -3.52
C VAL A 141 -11.89 0.17 -3.52
N SER A 142 -11.29 0.60 -4.64
CA SER A 142 -9.85 0.83 -4.74
C SER A 142 -9.35 1.86 -3.72
N GLU A 143 -10.11 2.93 -3.46
CA GLU A 143 -9.80 3.92 -2.42
C GLU A 143 -9.84 3.30 -1.01
N SER A 144 -10.80 2.41 -0.74
CA SER A 144 -10.89 1.72 0.55
C SER A 144 -9.72 0.76 0.77
N VAL A 145 -9.31 0.05 -0.29
CA VAL A 145 -8.12 -0.82 -0.25
C VAL A 145 -6.85 0.01 -0.07
N LEU A 146 -6.71 1.13 -0.77
CA LEU A 146 -5.58 2.04 -0.60
C LEU A 146 -5.50 2.55 0.84
N ALA A 147 -6.63 2.97 1.44
CA ALA A 147 -6.70 3.39 2.84
C ALA A 147 -6.25 2.27 3.81
N ALA A 148 -6.59 1.01 3.53
CA ALA A 148 -6.15 -0.13 4.35
C ALA A 148 -4.64 -0.42 4.20
N VAL A 149 -4.08 -0.31 2.98
CA VAL A 149 -2.64 -0.45 2.72
C VAL A 149 -1.86 0.68 3.39
N GLN A 150 -2.37 1.90 3.29
CA GLN A 150 -1.87 3.07 3.97
C GLN A 150 -1.87 2.92 5.50
N GLN A 151 -2.95 2.37 6.07
CA GLN A 151 -3.01 2.09 7.49
C GLN A 151 -1.96 1.06 7.92
N ARG A 152 -1.65 0.07 7.08
CA ARG A 152 -0.54 -0.86 7.33
C ARG A 152 0.82 -0.14 7.41
N VAL A 153 1.06 0.86 6.56
CA VAL A 153 2.27 1.72 6.67
C VAL A 153 2.26 2.48 8.01
N ALA A 154 1.11 3.04 8.40
CA ALA A 154 0.95 3.73 9.68
C ALA A 154 1.16 2.80 10.90
N ASP A 155 0.69 1.55 10.84
CA ASP A 155 0.88 0.58 11.92
C ASP A 155 2.35 0.14 12.04
N ALA A 156 3.05 0.02 10.90
CA ALA A 156 4.50 -0.16 10.88
C ALA A 156 5.21 1.04 11.54
N ALA A 157 4.65 2.24 11.40
CA ALA A 157 5.12 3.43 12.09
C ALA A 157 4.88 3.38 13.59
N GLY A 158 3.67 2.98 14.03
CA GLY A 158 3.32 2.90 15.43
C GLY A 158 4.15 1.86 16.20
N THR A 159 4.32 0.66 15.64
CA THR A 159 5.17 -0.39 16.24
C THR A 159 6.64 0.02 16.35
N SER A 160 7.13 0.81 15.38
CA SER A 160 8.49 1.38 15.44
C SER A 160 8.66 2.45 16.53
N ALA A 161 7.60 3.19 16.87
CA ALA A 161 7.61 4.22 17.90
C ALA A 161 7.49 3.67 19.32
N ASP A 162 6.70 2.60 19.49
CA ASP A 162 6.38 2.04 20.82
C ASP A 162 7.42 1.02 21.31
N THR A 163 8.32 0.57 20.44
CA THR A 163 9.47 -0.22 20.88
C THR A 163 10.44 0.75 21.57
N PRO A 164 10.68 0.67 22.90
CA PRO A 164 11.71 1.46 23.58
C PRO A 164 13.07 0.84 23.22
N GLY A 165 13.44 0.96 21.95
CA GLY A 165 14.48 0.20 21.29
C GLY A 165 15.81 0.92 21.28
N LYS A 166 16.31 1.29 22.46
CA LYS A 166 17.77 1.36 22.62
C LYS A 166 18.40 0.02 22.19
N ALA A 167 17.72 -1.11 22.42
CA ALA A 167 18.29 -2.46 22.37
C ALA A 167 18.36 -3.14 20.98
N ASP A 168 17.33 -3.08 20.12
CA ASP A 168 17.35 -3.91 18.89
C ASP A 168 18.06 -3.27 17.71
N ALA A 169 18.14 -1.94 17.67
CA ALA A 169 19.13 -1.37 16.81
C ALA A 169 20.56 -1.57 17.39
N ASP A 170 20.79 -1.91 18.69
CA ASP A 170 22.12 -2.01 19.36
C ASP A 170 22.82 -3.36 19.13
N ALA A 171 22.10 -4.41 18.73
CA ALA A 171 22.63 -5.77 18.59
C ALA A 171 23.69 -5.93 17.47
N GLY A 172 24.03 -4.85 16.76
CA GLY A 172 25.18 -4.78 15.84
C GLY A 172 25.95 -3.45 15.84
N ARG A 173 25.73 -2.53 16.81
CA ARG A 173 26.29 -1.16 16.73
C ARG A 173 27.72 -1.09 17.22
N LYS A 174 28.62 -0.58 16.38
CA LYS A 174 29.93 -0.10 16.81
C LYS A 174 29.81 1.39 17.17
N LYS A 175 30.00 1.72 18.45
CA LYS A 175 30.03 3.12 18.91
C LYS A 175 31.26 3.82 18.34
N ILE A 176 31.09 4.81 17.46
CA ILE A 176 32.17 5.68 16.97
C ILE A 176 31.90 7.10 17.50
N GLY A 177 32.46 7.42 18.67
CA GLY A 177 32.26 8.71 19.35
C GLY A 177 30.89 8.85 20.04
N ASN A 178 30.31 10.06 20.02
CA ASN A 178 29.04 10.41 20.69
C ASN A 178 27.78 10.26 19.81
N ARG A 179 27.83 9.54 18.67
CA ARG A 179 26.68 9.36 17.76
C ARG A 179 26.52 7.89 17.34
N TYR A 180 25.28 7.49 17.05
CA TYR A 180 24.89 6.11 16.75
C TYR A 180 24.77 5.86 15.23
N ASP A 181 25.37 4.75 14.76
CA ASP A 181 25.40 4.29 13.36
C ASP A 181 24.43 3.12 13.11
N PRO A 182 23.26 3.37 12.49
CA PRO A 182 22.26 2.34 12.18
C PRO A 182 22.46 1.54 10.88
N THR A 183 23.50 1.76 10.06
CA THR A 183 23.69 0.95 8.82
C THR A 183 25.13 0.59 8.46
N GLY A 184 26.13 1.09 9.21
CA GLY A 184 27.54 0.86 8.90
C GLY A 184 28.03 1.88 7.87
N GLU A 185 28.85 2.82 8.35
CA GLU A 185 29.46 3.97 7.67
C GLU A 185 28.67 5.29 7.75
N ILE A 186 28.59 5.84 8.96
CA ILE A 186 28.52 7.31 9.11
C ILE A 186 29.86 7.91 8.67
N ASP A 187 29.82 8.91 7.79
CA ASP A 187 30.99 9.73 7.47
C ASP A 187 31.42 10.52 8.73
N PRO A 188 32.62 10.27 9.29
CA PRO A 188 33.06 10.89 10.54
C PRO A 188 33.27 12.41 10.46
N LYS A 189 33.30 13.01 9.25
CA LYS A 189 33.43 14.46 9.07
C LYS A 189 32.08 15.18 9.05
N THR A 190 31.04 14.55 8.51
CA THR A 190 29.73 15.20 8.27
C THR A 190 28.65 14.74 9.26
N GLY A 191 28.80 13.55 9.85
CA GLY A 191 27.83 13.00 10.79
C GLY A 191 26.48 12.63 10.16
N GLN A 192 26.48 12.41 8.84
CA GLN A 192 25.31 12.02 8.05
C GLN A 192 25.36 10.54 7.65
N HIS A 193 24.19 9.97 7.40
CA HIS A 193 24.05 8.60 6.89
C HIS A 193 24.50 8.50 5.45
N LYS A 194 25.42 7.57 5.18
CA LYS A 194 25.66 7.06 3.84
C LYS A 194 24.66 5.92 3.63
N LEU A 195 23.71 6.08 2.70
CA LEU A 195 23.00 4.91 2.19
C LEU A 195 24.03 4.02 1.50
N VAL A 196 24.30 2.85 2.10
CA VAL A 196 25.48 2.01 1.85
C VAL A 196 25.62 1.56 0.38
N ASP A 197 24.55 1.65 -0.42
CA ASP A 197 24.54 1.28 -1.83
C ASP A 197 24.49 2.46 -2.83
N SER A 198 24.20 3.71 -2.41
CA SER A 198 24.01 4.83 -3.35
C SER A 198 25.04 5.96 -3.28
N GLY A 199 25.84 6.02 -2.21
CA GLY A 199 26.81 7.11 -2.02
C GLY A 199 26.18 8.49 -1.77
N GLU A 200 24.85 8.59 -1.74
CA GLU A 200 24.12 9.83 -1.43
C GLU A 200 23.83 9.95 0.07
N GLN A 201 24.05 11.14 0.61
CA GLN A 201 23.71 11.51 1.98
C GLN A 201 22.18 11.66 2.08
N ALA A 202 21.50 10.69 2.70
CA ALA A 202 20.07 10.81 2.95
C ALA A 202 19.83 11.60 4.24
N ASN A 203 18.93 12.58 4.18
CA ASN A 203 18.40 13.21 5.38
C ASN A 203 17.69 12.15 6.23
N TRP A 204 17.92 12.14 7.54
CA TRP A 204 17.40 11.10 8.44
C TRP A 204 15.88 10.91 8.38
N CYS A 205 15.12 12.00 8.27
CA CYS A 205 13.66 11.96 8.11
C CYS A 205 13.24 11.17 6.86
N GLY A 206 14.03 11.28 5.79
CA GLY A 206 13.88 10.51 4.57
C GLY A 206 14.14 9.02 4.72
N ALA A 207 15.26 8.68 5.36
CA ALA A 207 15.60 7.29 5.66
C ALA A 207 14.55 6.63 6.56
N PHE A 208 14.02 7.36 7.54
CA PHE A 208 12.93 6.86 8.40
C PHE A 208 11.63 6.65 7.62
N ALA A 209 11.19 7.63 6.83
CA ALA A 209 10.02 7.48 5.97
C ALA A 209 10.15 6.29 5.00
N SER A 210 11.36 6.07 4.48
CA SER A 210 11.69 4.92 3.63
C SER A 210 11.49 3.59 4.36
N LEU A 211 12.03 3.47 5.56
CA LEU A 211 11.87 2.28 6.38
C LEU A 211 10.39 1.96 6.65
N LEU A 212 9.58 2.99 6.94
CA LEU A 212 8.14 2.81 7.15
C LEU A 212 7.42 2.34 5.90
N TYR A 213 7.73 2.97 4.77
CA TYR A 213 7.18 2.59 3.47
C TYR A 213 7.54 1.15 3.10
N GLU A 214 8.80 0.74 3.26
CA GLU A 214 9.26 -0.63 3.01
C GLU A 214 8.60 -1.65 3.94
N ARG A 215 8.51 -1.35 5.25
CA ARG A 215 7.80 -2.22 6.22
C ARG A 215 6.31 -2.32 5.93
N GLY A 216 5.73 -1.28 5.33
CA GLY A 216 4.37 -1.29 4.80
C GLY A 216 4.19 -2.14 3.53
N GLY A 217 5.26 -2.73 3.00
CA GLY A 217 5.26 -3.55 1.77
C GLY A 217 5.64 -2.80 0.51
N GLY A 218 6.12 -1.55 0.63
CA GLY A 218 6.56 -0.74 -0.49
C GLY A 218 7.89 -1.24 -1.08
N ASN A 219 8.09 -1.03 -2.38
CA ASN A 219 9.32 -1.44 -3.06
C ASN A 219 10.55 -0.59 -2.65
N ALA A 220 11.56 -1.20 -2.03
CA ALA A 220 12.78 -0.53 -1.57
C ALA A 220 13.59 0.20 -2.66
N ALA A 221 13.36 -0.07 -3.94
CA ALA A 221 14.01 0.73 -5.01
C ALA A 221 13.40 2.13 -5.19
N ASN A 222 12.31 2.45 -4.48
CA ASN A 222 11.75 3.79 -4.38
C ASN A 222 12.31 4.59 -3.20
N SER A 223 13.04 3.95 -2.28
CA SER A 223 13.62 4.54 -1.07
C SER A 223 14.44 5.82 -1.29
N PRO A 224 15.29 5.94 -2.33
CA PRO A 224 16.03 7.19 -2.59
C PRO A 224 15.12 8.41 -2.83
N ALA A 225 13.88 8.20 -3.29
CA ALA A 225 12.94 9.28 -3.50
C ALA A 225 12.54 10.00 -2.20
N LEU A 226 12.68 9.33 -1.06
CA LEU A 226 12.35 9.90 0.24
C LEU A 226 13.51 10.71 0.84
N GLY A 227 14.65 10.83 0.16
CA GLY A 227 15.83 11.56 0.66
C GLY A 227 15.63 13.06 0.92
N GLY A 228 14.56 13.65 0.39
CA GLY A 228 14.19 15.06 0.59
C GLY A 228 13.09 15.49 -0.38
N GLU A 229 12.63 16.74 -0.26
CA GLU A 229 11.56 17.29 -1.10
C GLU A 229 11.85 17.17 -2.60
N GLY A 230 13.06 17.56 -3.03
CA GLY A 230 13.43 17.54 -4.45
C GLY A 230 13.35 16.13 -5.05
N SER A 231 13.93 15.14 -4.37
CA SER A 231 13.87 13.73 -4.78
C SER A 231 12.43 13.21 -4.79
N LEU A 232 11.64 13.60 -3.79
CA LEU A 232 10.24 13.20 -3.69
C LEU A 232 9.43 13.74 -4.87
N ARG A 233 9.52 15.04 -5.15
CA ARG A 233 8.85 15.66 -6.31
C ARG A 233 9.27 14.99 -7.60
N SER A 234 10.58 14.84 -7.83
CA SER A 234 11.10 14.23 -9.04
C SER A 234 10.49 12.84 -9.25
N GLN A 235 10.49 12.00 -8.21
CA GLN A 235 9.93 10.65 -8.29
C GLN A 235 8.42 10.62 -8.55
N PHE A 236 7.67 11.55 -7.98
CA PHE A 236 6.20 11.60 -8.10
C PHE A 236 5.73 12.30 -9.37
N ASP A 237 6.56 13.18 -9.93
CA ASP A 237 6.42 13.75 -11.27
C ASP A 237 6.95 12.81 -12.36
N TYR A 238 7.40 11.60 -11.98
CA TYR A 238 7.98 10.59 -12.86
C TYR A 238 9.20 11.06 -13.66
N LYS A 239 10.04 11.89 -13.02
CA LYS A 239 11.26 12.46 -13.58
C LYS A 239 12.51 11.98 -12.81
N PRO A 240 13.60 11.63 -13.49
CA PRO A 240 13.62 11.27 -14.92
C PRO A 240 12.69 10.09 -15.19
N ALA A 241 12.32 9.88 -16.46
CA ALA A 241 11.49 8.73 -16.84
C ALA A 241 12.17 7.43 -16.39
N ARG A 242 11.48 6.66 -15.55
CA ARG A 242 11.97 5.38 -15.02
C ARG A 242 11.29 4.22 -15.75
N LYS A 243 12.03 3.11 -15.86
CA LYS A 243 11.48 1.83 -16.30
C LYS A 243 11.37 0.87 -15.12
N MET A 244 10.50 -0.10 -15.23
CA MET A 244 10.42 -1.25 -14.33
C MET A 244 10.12 -2.52 -15.13
N LEU A 245 10.46 -3.67 -14.54
CA LEU A 245 10.15 -4.98 -15.06
C LEU A 245 8.86 -5.47 -14.39
N VAL A 246 7.84 -5.69 -15.21
CA VAL A 246 6.59 -6.34 -14.83
C VAL A 246 6.50 -7.61 -15.68
N ASP A 247 6.48 -8.77 -15.03
CA ASP A 247 6.46 -10.09 -15.70
C ASP A 247 7.55 -10.25 -16.78
N GLY A 248 8.74 -9.72 -16.49
CA GLY A 248 9.90 -9.75 -17.40
C GLY A 248 9.86 -8.70 -18.52
N GLN A 249 8.78 -7.94 -18.68
CA GLN A 249 8.67 -6.87 -19.66
C GLN A 249 9.07 -5.51 -19.08
N LYS A 250 9.91 -4.76 -19.81
CA LYS A 250 10.25 -3.38 -19.45
C LYS A 250 9.10 -2.45 -19.81
N VAL A 251 8.52 -1.81 -18.82
CA VAL A 251 7.45 -0.82 -18.98
C VAL A 251 7.86 0.52 -18.39
N ASP A 252 7.28 1.60 -18.91
CA ASP A 252 7.42 2.93 -18.32
C ASP A 252 6.62 3.04 -17.03
N VAL A 253 7.24 3.58 -15.98
CA VAL A 253 6.62 3.66 -14.65
C VAL A 253 5.41 4.61 -14.67
N GLU A 254 5.48 5.75 -15.35
CA GLU A 254 4.34 6.69 -15.45
C GLU A 254 3.19 6.08 -16.24
N THR A 255 3.50 5.50 -17.41
CA THR A 255 2.50 4.85 -18.25
C THR A 255 1.81 3.73 -17.51
N TYR A 256 2.56 2.86 -16.84
CA TYR A 256 1.99 1.73 -16.11
C TYR A 256 1.08 2.22 -14.98
N HIS A 257 1.53 3.16 -14.15
CA HIS A 257 0.71 3.71 -13.06
C HIS A 257 -0.56 4.39 -13.57
N SER A 258 -0.46 5.13 -14.69
CA SER A 258 -1.59 5.82 -15.32
C SER A 258 -2.62 4.84 -15.89
N GLN A 259 -2.18 3.78 -16.56
CA GLN A 259 -3.06 2.71 -17.07
C GLN A 259 -3.79 1.98 -15.93
N ARG A 260 -3.20 1.92 -14.73
CA ARG A 260 -3.85 1.37 -13.53
C ARG A 260 -4.79 2.33 -12.80
N GLY A 261 -4.90 3.59 -13.26
CA GLY A 261 -5.65 4.62 -12.54
C GLY A 261 -5.09 4.94 -11.15
N SER A 262 -3.82 4.61 -10.88
CA SER A 262 -3.19 4.84 -9.58
C SER A 262 -1.87 5.58 -9.77
N ARG A 263 -1.96 6.86 -10.10
CA ARG A 263 -0.76 7.71 -10.20
C ARG A 263 -0.27 8.08 -8.80
N ARG A 264 1.05 8.24 -8.66
CA ARG A 264 1.63 8.96 -7.52
C ARG A 264 1.12 10.40 -7.56
N THR A 265 0.87 11.00 -6.40
CA THR A 265 0.38 12.38 -6.33
C THR A 265 1.18 13.18 -5.32
N VAL A 266 1.55 14.40 -5.67
CA VAL A 266 2.07 15.42 -4.73
C VAL A 266 1.13 16.61 -4.80
N ILE A 267 0.61 17.02 -3.66
CA ILE A 267 -0.25 18.19 -3.53
C ILE A 267 0.44 19.17 -2.60
N SER A 268 0.45 20.43 -3.01
CA SER A 268 1.02 21.55 -2.26
C SER A 268 -0.09 22.37 -1.65
N PHE A 269 0.10 22.85 -0.43
CA PHE A 269 -0.78 23.75 0.29
C PHE A 269 -0.07 25.11 0.44
N PRO A 270 -0.07 25.94 -0.63
CA PRO A 270 0.68 27.19 -0.63
C PRO A 270 0.12 28.18 0.41
N ASP A 271 -1.20 28.15 0.60
CA ASP A 271 -1.93 29.01 1.53
C ASP A 271 -2.18 28.34 2.88
N PRO A 272 -2.39 29.11 3.96
CA PRO A 272 -2.86 28.58 5.23
C PRO A 272 -4.12 27.75 5.05
N ILE A 273 -4.11 26.54 5.60
CA ILE A 273 -5.29 25.69 5.63
C ILE A 273 -6.27 26.30 6.64
N THR A 274 -7.43 26.75 6.16
CA THR A 274 -8.51 27.32 6.99
C THR A 274 -9.65 26.33 7.20
N ASP A 275 -9.90 25.46 6.22
CA ASP A 275 -10.90 24.39 6.29
C ASP A 275 -10.21 23.02 6.38
N PRO A 276 -10.31 22.30 7.51
CA PRO A 276 -9.76 20.96 7.64
C PRO A 276 -10.46 19.93 6.73
N GLY A 277 -11.72 20.14 6.37
CA GLY A 277 -12.47 19.25 5.49
C GLY A 277 -11.95 19.26 4.06
N ALA A 278 -11.32 20.35 3.62
CA ALA A 278 -10.73 20.49 2.30
C ALA A 278 -9.41 19.75 2.12
N VAL A 279 -8.79 19.27 3.21
CA VAL A 279 -7.50 18.59 3.17
C VAL A 279 -7.70 17.08 3.07
N ASP A 280 -7.34 16.51 1.92
CA ASP A 280 -7.32 15.06 1.72
C ASP A 280 -6.01 14.44 2.23
N LEU A 281 -5.79 14.45 3.56
CA LEU A 281 -4.76 13.64 4.21
C LEU A 281 -5.33 12.28 4.60
N GLN A 282 -4.53 11.23 4.40
CA GLN A 282 -4.84 9.85 4.73
C GLN A 282 -3.63 9.22 5.46
N PRO A 283 -3.84 8.18 6.30
CA PRO A 283 -2.73 7.39 6.83
C PRO A 283 -1.73 6.99 5.73
N GLY A 284 -0.46 6.78 6.04
CA GLY A 284 0.57 6.39 5.06
C GLY A 284 0.98 7.47 4.04
N ASP A 285 0.25 8.60 3.94
CA ASP A 285 0.72 9.75 3.15
C ASP A 285 2.04 10.29 3.70
N ILE A 286 2.94 10.69 2.81
CA ILE A 286 4.13 11.46 3.19
C ILE A 286 3.70 12.91 3.37
N VAL A 287 3.77 13.42 4.59
CA VAL A 287 3.48 14.82 4.93
C VAL A 287 4.75 15.63 4.77
N LEU A 288 4.67 16.67 3.95
CA LEU A 288 5.72 17.68 3.78
C LEU A 288 5.52 18.77 4.82
N LEU A 289 6.51 18.98 5.67
CA LEU A 289 6.49 19.96 6.74
C LEU A 289 7.53 21.05 6.52
N ASP A 290 7.18 22.25 6.93
CA ASP A 290 8.06 23.42 6.96
C ASP A 290 8.20 23.87 8.42
N ASN A 291 9.35 23.51 9.01
CA ASN A 291 9.73 23.82 10.38
C ASN A 291 10.52 25.14 10.46
N ALA A 292 11.45 25.39 9.52
CA ALA A 292 12.49 26.41 9.66
C ALA A 292 12.22 27.75 8.94
N ARG A 293 10.98 28.28 9.02
CA ARG A 293 10.66 29.63 8.49
C ARG A 293 10.89 29.78 6.97
N GLY A 294 10.85 28.68 6.22
CA GLY A 294 11.04 28.68 4.77
C GLY A 294 9.76 28.88 3.97
N LEU A 295 9.93 29.07 2.66
CA LEU A 295 8.84 28.96 1.67
C LEU A 295 8.61 27.51 1.23
N ASN A 296 9.58 26.63 1.54
CA ASN A 296 9.65 25.24 1.10
C ASN A 296 9.62 24.30 2.31
N PRO A 297 9.18 23.05 2.15
CA PRO A 297 9.27 22.05 3.20
C PRO A 297 10.73 21.67 3.44
N ASP A 298 11.10 21.54 4.71
CA ASP A 298 12.42 21.14 5.16
C ASP A 298 12.42 19.79 5.88
N HIS A 299 11.24 19.18 6.00
CA HIS A 299 11.06 17.92 6.71
C HIS A 299 9.95 17.09 6.10
N ILE A 300 10.07 15.76 6.21
CA ILE A 300 9.03 14.83 5.77
C ILE A 300 8.69 13.88 6.90
N GLN A 301 7.41 13.51 6.98
CA GLN A 301 6.91 12.54 7.95
C GLN A 301 5.87 11.65 7.32
N THR A 302 5.49 10.57 7.99
CA THR A 302 4.36 9.75 7.57
C THR A 302 3.13 10.14 8.36
N CYS A 303 2.00 10.34 7.68
CA CYS A 303 0.70 10.54 8.29
C CYS A 303 0.29 9.24 8.99
N GLU A 304 0.02 9.30 10.29
CA GLU A 304 -0.55 8.17 11.04
C GLU A 304 -2.08 8.23 10.98
N SER A 305 -2.65 9.41 11.25
CA SER A 305 -4.08 9.64 11.23
C SER A 305 -4.40 11.11 11.00
N TYR A 306 -5.57 11.38 10.42
CA TYR A 306 -6.08 12.73 10.23
C TYR A 306 -7.58 12.78 10.51
N ASN A 307 -7.99 13.65 11.43
CA ASN A 307 -9.40 13.90 11.70
C ASN A 307 -9.85 15.12 10.89
N ARG A 308 -10.65 14.90 9.83
CA ARG A 308 -11.16 15.97 8.95
C ARG A 308 -12.12 16.94 9.62
N THR A 309 -12.74 16.55 10.75
CA THR A 309 -13.66 17.42 11.50
C THR A 309 -12.90 18.39 12.37
N THR A 310 -11.89 17.91 13.10
CA THR A 310 -11.10 18.73 14.03
C THR A 310 -9.83 19.31 13.41
N GLY A 311 -9.44 18.82 12.24
CA GLY A 311 -8.17 19.14 11.59
C GLY A 311 -6.95 18.61 12.33
N VAL A 312 -7.11 17.68 13.27
CA VAL A 312 -5.99 17.11 14.03
C VAL A 312 -5.28 16.07 13.17
N LEU A 313 -4.01 16.34 12.87
CA LEU A 313 -3.08 15.45 12.18
C LEU A 313 -2.11 14.84 13.18
N THR A 314 -2.00 13.52 13.17
CA THR A 314 -0.95 12.78 13.87
C THR A 314 0.03 12.25 12.83
N THR A 315 1.32 12.53 13.02
CA THR A 315 2.40 12.05 12.17
C THR A 315 3.41 11.24 12.97
N VAL A 316 4.13 10.36 12.27
CA VAL A 316 5.33 9.69 12.78
C VAL A 316 6.49 10.07 11.88
N GLY A 317 7.58 10.53 12.48
CA GLY A 317 8.82 10.86 11.78
C GLY A 317 10.06 10.58 12.61
N GLY A 318 11.21 10.58 11.94
CA GLY A 318 12.51 10.42 12.59
C GLY A 318 13.26 11.74 12.68
N ASN A 319 14.11 11.88 13.70
CA ASN A 319 14.93 13.08 13.95
C ASN A 319 14.10 14.36 14.12
N GLU A 320 13.00 14.25 14.89
CA GLU A 320 12.34 15.43 15.42
C GLU A 320 13.02 15.88 16.72
N GLY A 321 13.57 17.09 16.72
CA GLY A 321 14.18 17.73 17.90
C GLY A 321 14.61 19.16 17.58
N THR A 322 14.49 20.07 18.56
CA THR A 322 14.84 21.49 18.41
C THR A 322 16.31 21.80 18.72
N GLY A 323 17.12 20.79 19.05
CA GLY A 323 18.51 20.98 19.47
C GLY A 323 19.45 19.88 18.99
N LYS A 324 20.73 20.23 18.84
CA LYS A 324 21.83 19.32 18.44
C LYS A 324 22.04 18.10 19.36
N ALA A 325 21.40 18.07 20.52
CA ALA A 325 21.55 17.04 21.55
C ALA A 325 20.33 16.12 21.71
N GLU A 326 19.20 16.42 21.07
CA GLU A 326 17.94 15.67 21.22
C GLU A 326 17.53 15.09 19.86
N VAL A 327 18.30 14.09 19.41
CA VAL A 327 17.89 13.27 18.25
C VAL A 327 16.90 12.24 18.77
N THR A 328 15.61 12.55 18.71
CA THR A 328 14.58 11.53 18.93
C THR A 328 14.52 10.66 17.68
N ILE A 329 14.83 9.38 17.84
CA ILE A 329 14.93 8.41 16.72
C ILE A 329 13.56 8.27 16.02
N VAL A 330 12.48 8.24 16.81
CA VAL A 330 11.10 8.20 16.36
C VAL A 330 10.27 9.12 17.24
N LYS A 331 9.50 10.03 16.63
CA LYS A 331 8.56 10.86 17.37
C LYS A 331 7.20 10.84 16.72
N ARG A 332 6.18 10.68 17.56
CA ARG A 332 4.79 10.94 17.19
C ARG A 332 4.47 12.40 17.51
N GLY A 333 4.00 13.13 16.51
CA GLY A 333 3.59 14.52 16.66
C GLY A 333 2.12 14.67 16.32
N SER A 334 1.35 15.28 17.23
CA SER A 334 -0.01 15.71 16.92
C SER A 334 -0.06 17.22 16.73
N ARG A 335 -0.77 17.69 15.70
CA ARG A 335 -0.88 19.10 15.36
C ARG A 335 -2.24 19.41 14.72
N THR A 336 -2.79 20.57 15.07
CA THR A 336 -3.98 21.10 14.39
C THR A 336 -3.53 21.74 13.07
N VAL A 337 -4.12 21.30 11.97
CA VAL A 337 -3.80 21.78 10.62
C VAL A 337 -4.42 23.17 10.35
N PRO A 338 -5.67 23.44 10.78
CA PRO A 338 -6.22 24.78 10.71
C PRO A 338 -5.42 25.82 11.50
N GLY A 339 -5.26 27.01 10.94
CA GLY A 339 -4.62 28.15 11.62
C GLY A 339 -3.09 28.12 11.60
N GLN A 340 -2.50 27.31 10.73
CA GLN A 340 -1.06 27.37 10.48
C GLN A 340 -0.64 28.74 9.93
N PRO A 341 0.56 29.23 10.31
CA PRO A 341 1.04 30.51 9.84
C PRO A 341 1.23 30.50 8.32
N ALA A 342 1.06 31.66 7.68
CA ALA A 342 1.44 31.80 6.28
C ALA A 342 2.97 31.62 6.11
N PRO A 343 3.42 31.14 4.94
CA PRO A 343 4.83 30.86 4.66
C PRO A 343 5.79 31.99 5.06
N ASN A 344 5.36 33.24 4.87
CA ASN A 344 6.15 34.46 4.95
C ASN A 344 5.86 35.33 6.20
N THR A 345 5.01 34.89 7.13
CA THR A 345 4.52 35.77 8.22
C THR A 345 5.20 35.59 9.56
N ALA A 346 6.17 34.67 9.70
CA ALA A 346 6.92 34.54 10.94
C ALA A 346 8.07 35.55 10.95
N ASP A 347 7.97 36.60 11.78
CA ASP A 347 9.12 37.45 12.06
C ASP A 347 10.23 36.64 12.76
N GLU A 348 11.47 37.17 12.77
CA GLU A 348 12.60 36.46 13.36
C GLU A 348 12.44 36.20 14.88
N ASN A 349 11.51 36.89 15.55
CA ASN A 349 11.31 36.87 16.99
C ASN A 349 10.12 36.02 17.46
N THR A 350 9.27 35.57 16.53
CA THR A 350 8.06 34.80 16.83
C THR A 350 8.32 33.31 16.58
N PRO A 351 8.09 32.43 17.57
CA PRO A 351 8.16 30.98 17.35
C PRO A 351 7.24 30.59 16.18
N LYS A 352 7.80 30.03 15.11
CA LYS A 352 6.98 29.53 13.99
C LYS A 352 6.38 28.19 14.39
N HIS A 353 5.06 28.10 14.36
CA HIS A 353 4.37 26.82 14.42
C HIS A 353 4.67 26.03 13.14
N VAL A 354 4.92 24.72 13.27
CA VAL A 354 5.15 23.84 12.13
C VAL A 354 3.98 23.92 11.15
N ARG A 355 4.29 24.13 9.87
CA ARG A 355 3.30 24.18 8.79
C ARG A 355 3.30 22.88 8.01
N VAL A 356 2.11 22.36 7.71
CA VAL A 356 1.88 21.31 6.73
C VAL A 356 1.91 21.97 5.36
N TRP A 357 3.04 21.80 4.68
CA TRP A 357 3.29 22.40 3.37
C TRP A 357 2.58 21.64 2.25
N GLY A 358 2.43 20.33 2.39
CA GLY A 358 1.87 19.49 1.33
C GLY A 358 1.78 18.03 1.76
N ARG A 359 1.31 17.20 0.83
CA ARG A 359 1.36 15.74 0.95
C ARG A 359 1.86 15.08 -0.32
N ALA A 360 2.44 13.90 -0.18
CA ALA A 360 2.73 12.99 -1.27
C ALA A 360 2.10 11.63 -0.97
N ARG A 361 1.38 11.07 -1.94
CA ARG A 361 0.74 9.74 -1.84
C ARG A 361 1.29 8.80 -2.90
N TRP A 362 1.83 7.68 -2.44
CA TRP A 362 2.32 6.61 -3.30
C TRP A 362 1.20 6.01 -4.13
N SER A 363 1.56 5.43 -5.27
CA SER A 363 0.63 4.59 -6.00
C SER A 363 0.42 3.28 -5.24
N ILE A 364 -0.78 2.71 -5.34
CA ILE A 364 -1.00 1.34 -4.85
C ILE A 364 -0.10 0.33 -5.59
N VAL A 365 0.27 0.67 -6.83
CA VAL A 365 1.17 -0.09 -7.69
C VAL A 365 2.57 -0.17 -7.11
N ASP A 366 3.01 0.83 -6.34
CA ASP A 366 4.33 0.83 -5.72
C ASP A 366 4.52 -0.28 -4.67
N PHE A 367 3.43 -0.91 -4.25
CA PHE A 367 3.43 -2.05 -3.33
C PHE A 367 3.29 -3.39 -4.06
N GLU A 368 3.11 -3.40 -5.39
CA GLU A 368 3.07 -4.58 -6.26
C GLU A 368 4.43 -5.29 -6.37
N PRO A 369 4.48 -6.58 -6.77
CA PRO A 369 5.73 -7.25 -7.03
C PRO A 369 6.22 -6.80 -8.42
N HIS A 370 7.22 -5.95 -8.45
CA HIS A 370 7.90 -5.51 -9.67
C HIS A 370 9.37 -5.22 -9.35
N VAL A 371 10.22 -5.20 -10.38
CA VAL A 371 11.64 -4.92 -10.22
C VAL A 371 11.97 -3.61 -10.92
N TYR A 372 12.55 -2.66 -10.18
CA TYR A 372 13.18 -1.50 -10.81
C TYR A 372 14.61 -1.89 -11.16
N PRO A 373 14.96 -2.04 -12.45
CA PRO A 373 16.33 -2.31 -12.85
C PRO A 373 17.23 -1.15 -12.37
N ARG A 374 18.39 -1.50 -11.79
CA ARG A 374 19.42 -0.55 -11.38
C ARG A 374 20.08 0.09 -12.61
#